data_AF-A0A9N9ABU6-F1
#
_entry.id   AF-A0A9N9ABU6-F1
#
_cell.length_a   1.000
_cell.length_b   1.000
_cell.length_c   1.000
_cell.angle_alpha   90.00
_cell.angle_beta   90.00
_cell.angle_gamma   90.00
#
_symmetry.space_group_name_H-M   'P 1'
#
loop_
_entity.id
_entity.type
_entity.pdbx_description
1 polymer ?
#
loop_
_entity_poly.entity_id
_entity_poly.type
_entity_poly.pdbx_seq_one_letter_code
_entity_poly.pdbx_strand_id
1 'polypeptide(L)'
;MQIFGLIFTQTTNDESKDIDTPVPLQNVQVEANVVDMIAEVKISQTYKNIEKNTIDASYKFPIHEAAAVCGFEAELDDGQIIKGIVKESAQAVKEYREA
;
A
#
# COMPACT_ATOMS: atom_id res chain seq x y z
N MET A 1 15.02 6.40 8.36
CA MET A 1 14.21 7.08 7.34
C MET A 1 13.04 6.17 7.04
N GLN A 2 11.80 6.59 7.27
CA GLN A 2 10.62 5.74 7.05
C GLN A 2 10.32 5.69 5.55
N ILE A 3 10.27 4.49 4.97
CA ILE A 3 9.95 4.29 3.55
C ILE A 3 8.43 4.11 3.45
N PHE A 4 7.78 4.93 2.63
CA PHE A 4 6.35 4.85 2.31
C PHE A 4 6.14 4.32 0.89
N GLY A 5 4.95 3.81 0.61
CA GLY A 5 4.60 3.18 -0.67
C GLY A 5 4.78 1.65 -0.64
N LEU A 6 4.85 1.05 -1.82
CA LEU A 6 5.00 -0.39 -1.98
C LEU A 6 6.44 -0.83 -1.75
N ILE A 7 6.65 -1.66 -0.73
CA ILE A 7 7.94 -2.25 -0.39
C ILE A 7 7.81 -3.77 -0.38
N PHE A 8 8.91 -4.48 -0.58
CA PHE A 8 8.96 -5.92 -0.44
C PHE A 8 10.17 -6.33 0.39
N THR A 9 10.04 -7.46 1.08
CA THR A 9 11.11 -8.00 1.94
C THR A 9 11.83 -9.12 1.20
N GLN A 10 13.16 -9.09 1.21
CA GLN A 10 14.00 -10.19 0.76
C GLN A 10 14.77 -10.77 1.93
N THR A 11 14.67 -12.08 2.12
CA THR A 11 15.49 -12.82 3.08
C THR A 11 16.82 -13.19 2.40
N THR A 12 17.89 -12.49 2.76
CA THR A 12 19.25 -12.86 2.33
C THR A 12 19.79 -14.05 3.13
N ASN A 13 20.51 -14.96 2.46
CA ASN A 13 21.07 -16.20 3.02
C ASN A 13 22.21 -16.00 4.07
N ASP A 14 22.46 -14.77 4.51
CA ASP A 14 23.50 -14.41 5.46
C ASP A 14 22.85 -13.57 6.58
N GLU A 15 22.63 -14.20 7.73
CA GLU A 15 22.24 -13.64 9.03
C GLU A 15 21.19 -12.49 9.08
N SER A 16 19.92 -12.87 9.32
CA SER A 16 18.94 -12.15 10.15
C SER A 16 18.78 -10.63 9.94
N LYS A 17 18.63 -10.19 8.68
CA LYS A 17 18.16 -8.81 8.39
C LYS A 17 17.20 -8.82 7.20
N ASP A 18 15.91 -8.63 7.47
CA ASP A 18 14.94 -8.31 6.43
C ASP A 18 15.27 -6.93 5.86
N ILE A 19 15.57 -6.88 4.55
CA ILE A 19 15.83 -5.63 3.85
C ILE A 19 14.56 -5.19 3.15
N ASP A 20 13.94 -4.13 3.68
CA ASP A 20 12.84 -3.42 3.02
C ASP A 20 13.36 -2.79 1.71
N THR A 21 12.96 -3.35 0.57
CA THR A 21 13.33 -2.83 -0.75
C THR A 21 12.11 -2.17 -1.40
N PRO A 22 12.21 -0.92 -1.89
CA PRO A 22 11.10 -0.26 -2.56
C PRO A 22 10.84 -0.88 -3.94
N VAL A 23 9.56 -1.10 -4.26
CA VAL A 23 9.16 -1.51 -5.61
C VAL A 23 9.19 -0.27 -6.53
N PRO A 24 9.73 -0.38 -7.76
CA PRO A 24 9.78 0.75 -8.69
C PRO A 24 8.40 1.34 -9.01
N LEU A 25 8.23 2.60 -8.62
CA LEU A 25 7.06 3.41 -8.94
C LEU A 25 7.15 3.92 -10.39
N GLN A 26 6.19 3.55 -11.22
CA GLN A 26 6.15 3.90 -12.63
C GLN A 26 5.37 5.20 -12.88
N ASN A 27 4.29 5.40 -12.14
CA ASN A 27 3.43 6.56 -12.31
C ASN A 27 2.74 6.94 -11.00
N VAL A 28 2.49 8.24 -10.84
CA VAL A 28 1.70 8.79 -9.75
C VAL A 28 0.70 9.77 -10.34
N GLN A 29 -0.57 9.54 -10.07
CA GLN A 29 -1.65 10.47 -10.34
C GLN A 29 -2.29 10.89 -9.02
N VAL A 30 -2.47 12.20 -8.86
CA VAL A 30 -3.10 12.77 -7.67
C VAL A 30 -4.27 13.62 -8.14
N GLU A 31 -5.45 13.29 -7.64
CA GLU A 31 -6.68 14.04 -7.84
C GLU A 31 -7.13 14.57 -6.48
N ALA A 32 -7.38 15.87 -6.39
CA ALA A 32 -7.82 16.50 -5.15
C ALA A 32 -9.10 17.30 -5.41
N ASN A 33 -10.17 16.93 -4.71
CA ASN A 33 -11.42 17.67 -4.66
C ASN A 33 -11.45 18.48 -3.38
N VAL A 34 -11.42 19.81 -3.50
CA VAL A 34 -11.40 20.72 -2.36
C VAL A 34 -12.70 21.51 -2.34
N VAL A 35 -13.43 21.41 -1.23
CA VAL A 35 -14.68 22.14 -0.98
C VAL A 35 -14.58 22.78 0.39
N ASP A 36 -14.63 24.11 0.43
CA ASP A 36 -14.40 24.93 1.62
C ASP A 36 -13.10 24.57 2.37
N MET A 37 -13.22 23.87 3.51
CA MET A 37 -12.09 23.46 4.36
C MET A 37 -11.83 21.95 4.33
N ILE A 38 -12.47 21.21 3.42
CA ILE A 38 -12.33 19.76 3.27
C ILE A 38 -11.64 19.45 1.94
N ALA A 39 -10.62 18.60 1.98
CA ALA A 39 -9.97 18.06 0.80
C ALA A 39 -10.12 16.53 0.78
N GLU A 40 -10.75 16.02 -0.28
CA GLU A 40 -10.72 14.61 -0.63
C GLU A 40 -9.59 14.41 -1.64
N VAL A 41 -8.62 13.56 -1.30
CA VAL A 41 -7.45 13.31 -2.15
C VAL A 41 -7.43 11.84 -2.56
N LYS A 42 -7.49 11.60 -3.86
CA LYS A 42 -7.30 10.28 -4.46
C LYS A 42 -5.89 10.19 -5.04
N ILE A 43 -5.13 9.21 -4.56
CA ILE A 43 -3.78 8.93 -5.03
C ILE A 43 -3.79 7.59 -5.75
N SER A 44 -3.42 7.59 -7.03
CA SER A 44 -3.26 6.40 -7.85
C SER A 44 -1.78 6.20 -8.18
N GLN A 45 -1.22 5.08 -7.72
CA GLN A 45 0.20 4.75 -7.90
C GLN A 45 0.34 3.45 -8.66
N THR A 46 1.09 3.48 -9.76
CA THR A 46 1.37 2.30 -10.57
C THR A 46 2.76 1.78 -10.23
N TYR A 47 2.83 0.54 -9.75
CA TYR A 47 4.07 -0.15 -9.45
C TYR A 47 4.33 -1.27 -10.44
N LYS A 48 5.60 -1.58 -10.68
CA LYS A 48 5.99 -2.73 -11.50
C LYS A 48 7.01 -3.57 -10.76
N ASN A 49 6.69 -4.84 -10.55
CA ASN A 49 7.68 -5.81 -10.11
C ASN A 49 8.69 -6.03 -11.26
N ILE A 50 9.96 -5.68 -11.02
CA ILE A 50 11.06 -5.92 -11.95
C ILE A 50 11.88 -7.16 -11.57
N GLU A 51 11.56 -7.78 -10.43
CA GLU A 51 12.22 -8.99 -9.96
C GLU A 51 11.78 -10.20 -10.79
N LYS A 52 12.64 -11.22 -10.84
CA LYS A 52 12.37 -12.45 -11.58
C LYS A 52 11.32 -13.34 -10.92
N ASN A 53 11.11 -13.16 -9.62
CA ASN A 53 10.23 -13.98 -8.79
C ASN A 53 9.05 -13.14 -8.27
N THR A 54 7.99 -13.83 -7.86
CA THR A 54 6.90 -13.22 -7.09
C THR A 54 7.47 -12.63 -5.80
N ILE A 55 7.07 -11.40 -5.48
CA ILE A 55 7.47 -10.69 -4.27
C ILE A 55 6.31 -10.65 -3.28
N ASP A 56 6.62 -10.76 -1.99
CA ASP A 56 5.70 -10.42 -0.92
C ASP A 56 5.83 -8.92 -0.65
N ALA A 57 4.80 -8.16 -1.02
CA ALA A 57 4.83 -6.70 -0.99
C ALA A 57 3.83 -6.15 0.02
N SER A 58 4.29 -5.19 0.84
CA SER A 58 3.48 -4.44 1.77
C SER A 58 3.43 -2.98 1.35
N TYR A 59 2.23 -2.39 1.37
CA TYR A 59 2.04 -0.98 1.06
C TYR A 59 1.94 -0.16 2.35
N LYS A 60 2.85 0.80 2.53
CA LYS A 60 2.88 1.70 3.69
C LYS A 60 2.28 3.05 3.34
N PHE A 61 1.09 3.36 3.88
CA PHE A 61 0.41 4.62 3.62
C PHE A 61 1.13 5.83 4.26
N PRO A 62 1.39 6.91 3.50
CA PRO A 62 1.84 8.19 4.05
C PRO A 62 0.62 9.01 4.50
N ILE A 63 0.12 8.76 5.72
CA ILE A 63 -1.06 9.47 6.25
C ILE A 63 -0.59 10.59 7.18
N HIS A 64 -1.06 11.81 6.95
CA HIS A 64 -0.88 12.93 7.88
C HIS A 64 -1.79 12.74 9.11
N GLU A 65 -1.38 13.20 10.30
CA GLU A 65 -2.16 13.01 11.54
C GLU A 65 -3.60 13.54 11.48
N ALA A 66 -3.85 14.54 10.62
CA ALA A 66 -5.16 15.14 10.38
C ALA A 66 -5.95 14.49 9.21
N ALA A 67 -5.47 13.40 8.63
CA ALA A 67 -6.09 12.72 7.50
C ALA A 67 -6.52 11.29 7.86
N ALA A 68 -7.52 10.78 7.16
CA ALA A 68 -7.99 9.41 7.28
C ALA A 68 -8.05 8.76 5.90
N VAL A 69 -7.74 7.45 5.81
CA VAL A 69 -7.93 6.68 4.58
C VAL A 69 -9.39 6.26 4.50
N CYS A 70 -10.10 6.79 3.50
CA CYS A 70 -11.52 6.51 3.28
C CYS A 70 -11.78 5.31 2.37
N GLY A 71 -10.76 4.86 1.64
CA GLY A 71 -10.86 3.72 0.73
C GLY A 71 -9.50 3.32 0.17
N PHE A 72 -9.38 2.04 -0.16
CA PHE A 72 -8.21 1.49 -0.81
C PHE A 72 -8.65 0.48 -1.86
N GLU A 73 -8.12 0.60 -3.08
CA GLU A 73 -8.28 -0.38 -4.13
C GLU A 73 -6.91 -0.61 -4.78
N ALA A 74 -6.59 -1.86 -5.10
CA ALA A 74 -5.43 -2.23 -5.86
C ALA A 74 -5.88 -3.04 -7.07
N GLU A 75 -5.38 -2.68 -8.25
CA GLU A 75 -5.65 -3.40 -9.50
C GLU A 75 -4.38 -4.16 -9.90
N LEU A 76 -4.51 -5.45 -10.16
CA LEU A 76 -3.45 -6.32 -10.66
C LEU A 76 -3.44 -6.31 -12.19
N ASP A 77 -2.30 -6.70 -12.78
CA ASP A 77 -2.11 -6.71 -14.24
C ASP A 77 -3.12 -7.61 -15.00
N ASP A 78 -3.70 -8.60 -14.33
CA ASP A 78 -4.73 -9.49 -14.88
C ASP A 78 -6.16 -8.92 -14.78
N GLY A 79 -6.29 -7.68 -14.31
CA GLY A 79 -7.56 -6.98 -14.13
C GLY A 79 -8.29 -7.32 -12.83
N GLN A 80 -7.69 -8.12 -11.94
CA GLN A 80 -8.26 -8.35 -10.62
C GLN A 80 -8.17 -7.08 -9.77
N ILE A 81 -9.32 -6.66 -9.20
CA ILE A 81 -9.39 -5.51 -8.30
C ILE A 81 -9.54 -6.01 -6.87
N ILE A 82 -8.52 -5.78 -6.06
CA ILE A 82 -8.52 -5.98 -4.62
C ILE A 82 -9.11 -4.74 -3.97
N LYS A 83 -10.27 -4.87 -3.33
CA LYS A 83 -10.87 -3.78 -2.56
C LYS A 83 -10.55 -3.93 -1.08
N GLY A 84 -9.87 -2.94 -0.52
CA GLY A 84 -9.64 -2.83 0.91
C GLY A 84 -10.95 -2.47 1.62
N ILE A 85 -11.41 -3.35 2.51
CA ILE A 85 -12.55 -3.06 3.38
C ILE A 85 -12.00 -2.48 4.68
N VAL A 86 -12.19 -1.18 4.89
CA VAL A 86 -11.79 -0.52 6.13
C VAL A 86 -12.74 -0.94 7.25
N LYS A 87 -12.18 -1.53 8.30
CA LYS A 87 -12.90 -1.95 9.51
C LYS A 87 -12.20 -1.40 10.75
N GLU A 88 -12.92 -1.40 11.86
CA GLU A 88 -12.32 -1.07 13.16
C GLU A 88 -11.18 -2.05 13.48
N SER A 89 -10.10 -1.55 14.10
CA SER A 89 -8.83 -2.28 14.23
C SER A 89 -8.96 -3.67 14.88
N ALA A 90 -9.69 -3.77 15.99
CA ALA A 90 -9.89 -5.03 16.69
C ALA A 90 -10.67 -6.06 15.85
N GLN A 91 -11.67 -5.59 15.11
CA GLN A 91 -12.48 -6.43 14.22
C GLN A 91 -11.66 -6.90 13.01
N ALA A 92 -10.85 -6.02 12.40
CA ALA A 92 -9.99 -6.34 11.28
C ALA A 92 -8.96 -7.44 11.63
N VAL A 93 -8.33 -7.34 12.81
CA VAL A 93 -7.34 -8.34 13.27
C VAL A 93 -7.98 -9.70 13.52
N LYS A 94 -9.18 -9.72 14.09
CA LYS A 94 -9.90 -10.97 14.37
C LYS A 94 -10.25 -11.70 13.08
N GLU A 95 -10.87 -11.02 12.13
CA GLU A 95 -11.31 -11.62 10.87
C GLU A 95 -10.13 -12.10 10.01
N TYR A 96 -9.01 -11.36 10.00
CA TYR A 96 -7.80 -11.80 9.28
C TYR A 96 -7.21 -13.10 9.85
N ARG A 97 -7.33 -13.34 11.16
CA ARG A 97 -6.82 -14.57 11.82
C ARG A 97 -7.75 -15.76 11.70
N GLU A 98 -9.03 -15.53 11.43
CA GLU A 98 -10.05 -16.57 11.30
C GLU A 98 -10.25 -17.05 9.85
N ALA A 99 -9.73 -16.30 8.87
CA ALA A 99 -9.68 -16.66 7.44
C ALA A 99 -8.41 -17.47 7.11
#